data_AF-A0A1Q5LQW7-F1
#
_entry.id   AF-A0A1Q5LQW7-F1
#
_cell.length_a   1.000
_cell.length_b   1.000
_cell.length_c   1.000
_cell.angle_alpha   90.00
_cell.angle_beta   90.00
_cell.angle_gamma   90.00
#
_symmetry.space_group_name_H-M   'P 1'
#
loop_
_entity.id
_entity.type
_entity.pdbx_description
1 polymer ?
#
loop_
_entity_poly.entity_id
_entity_poly.type
_entity_poly.pdbx_seq_one_letter_code
_entity_poly.pdbx_strand_id
1 'polypeptide(L)' 'MTAPVTRAAPEPLAERRIALVDLLDRLLAGGVVLTGDLTLSIADVDLVRVDLKALISSVGEDVPSPWEPLREVRP' A
#
# COMPACT_ATOMS: atom_id res chain seq x y z
N MET A 1 -34.70 41.12 0.81
CA MET A 1 -33.35 41.38 1.35
C MET A 1 -32.72 40.03 1.67
N THR A 2 -31.96 39.48 0.73
CA THR A 2 -31.30 38.17 0.88
C THR A 2 -30.03 38.37 1.71
N ALA A 3 -30.02 37.87 2.95
CA ALA A 3 -28.85 37.95 3.82
C ALA A 3 -27.78 36.93 3.36
N PRO A 4 -26.49 37.25 3.44
CA PRO A 4 -25.42 36.37 2.98
C PRO A 4 -25.31 35.14 3.87
N VAL A 5 -25.21 33.96 3.26
CA VAL A 5 -24.82 32.73 3.95
C VAL A 5 -23.33 32.85 4.25
N THR A 6 -22.97 33.14 5.49
CA THR A 6 -21.58 33.05 5.97
C THR A 6 -21.16 31.59 5.84
N ARG A 7 -20.35 31.27 4.82
CA ARG A 7 -19.69 29.97 4.73
C ARG A 7 -18.77 29.87 5.94
N ALA A 8 -19.10 29.00 6.89
CA ALA A 8 -18.26 28.68 8.03
C ALA A 8 -16.84 28.38 7.51
N ALA A 9 -15.85 29.01 8.14
CA ALA A 9 -14.45 28.73 7.84
C ALA A 9 -14.20 27.23 8.00
N PRO A 10 -13.40 26.59 7.12
CA PRO A 10 -13.09 25.19 7.29
C PRO A 10 -12.48 25.00 8.69
N GLU A 11 -13.17 24.22 9.53
CA GLU A 11 -12.63 23.77 10.81
C GLU A 11 -11.24 23.19 10.56
N PRO A 12 -10.22 23.57 11.36
CA PRO A 12 -8.86 23.08 11.16
C PRO A 12 -8.92 21.56 11.16
N LEU A 13 -8.47 20.95 10.06
CA LEU A 13 -8.34 19.50 9.94
C LEU A 13 -7.50 19.06 11.14
N ALA A 14 -8.14 18.47 12.15
CA ALA A 14 -7.44 17.98 13.33
C ALA A 14 -6.28 17.12 12.82
N GLU A 15 -5.04 17.52 13.12
CA GLU A 15 -3.84 16.83 12.66
C GLU A 15 -3.85 15.41 13.23
N ARG A 16 -4.45 14.48 12.49
CA ARG A 16 -4.49 13.09 12.89
C ARG A 16 -3.11 12.52 12.64
N ARG A 17 -2.30 12.45 13.68
CA ARG A 17 -1.02 11.73 13.66
C ARG A 17 -1.32 10.25 13.40
N ILE A 18 -1.00 9.79 12.21
CA ILE A 18 -1.08 8.39 11.79
C ILE A 18 0.36 7.95 11.53
N ALA A 19 0.76 6.77 12.02
CA ALA A 19 2.06 6.23 11.67
C ALA A 19 2.07 5.82 10.19
N LEU A 20 3.20 5.99 9.50
CA LEU A 20 3.33 5.58 8.09
C LEU A 20 2.98 4.09 7.91
N VAL A 21 3.34 3.26 8.89
CA VAL A 21 3.02 1.83 8.92
C VAL A 21 1.52 1.56 9.01
N ASP A 22 0.78 2.32 9.81
CA ASP A 22 -0.68 2.15 9.94
C ASP A 22 -1.41 2.59 8.66
N LEU A 23 -0.89 3.65 8.01
CA LEU A 23 -1.42 4.11 6.73
C LEU A 23 -1.17 3.06 5.64
N LEU A 24 0.05 2.52 5.59
CA LEU A 24 0.42 1.49 4.63
C LEU A 24 -0.36 0.20 4.88
N ASP A 25 -0.49 -0.24 6.12
CA ASP A 25 -1.27 -1.43 6.48
C ASP A 25 -2.74 -1.27 6.06
N ARG A 26 -3.37 -0.12 6.37
CA ARG A 26 -4.73 0.16 5.91
C ARG A 26 -4.86 0.22 4.39
N LEU A 27 -3.85 0.77 3.71
CA LEU A 27 -3.80 0.80 2.25
C LEU A 27 -3.72 -0.62 1.68
N LEU A 28 -2.88 -1.47 2.25
CA LEU A 28 -2.68 -2.86 1.82
C LEU A 28 -3.84 -3.78 2.19
N ALA A 29 -4.53 -3.53 3.31
CA ALA A 29 -5.74 -4.22 3.71
C ALA A 29 -6.89 -4.02 2.71
N GLY A 30 -6.95 -2.86 2.05
CA GLY A 30 -7.90 -2.59 0.96
C GLY A 30 -7.47 -3.18 -0.40
N GLY A 31 -6.19 -3.56 -0.54
CA GLY A 31 -5.60 -4.03 -1.79
C GLY A 31 -5.12 -2.90 -2.70
N VAL A 32 -3.97 -3.08 -3.34
CA VAL A 32 -3.35 -2.13 -4.28
C VAL A 32 -3.03 -2.84 -5.58
N VAL A 33 -3.44 -2.28 -6.70
CA VAL A 33 -3.05 -2.78 -8.03
C VAL A 33 -1.80 -2.05 -8.50
N LEU A 34 -0.73 -2.80 -8.77
CA LEU A 34 0.49 -2.30 -9.39
C LEU A 34 0.50 -2.69 -10.88
N THR A 35 0.81 -1.71 -11.71
CA THR A 35 1.08 -1.89 -13.14
C THR A 35 2.49 -1.42 -13.42
N GLY A 36 3.25 -2.18 -14.21
CA GLY A 36 4.60 -1.81 -14.60
C GLY A 36 5.23 -2.89 -15.45
N ASP A 37 6.54 -2.81 -15.61
CA ASP A 37 7.34 -3.88 -16.19
C ASP A 37 8.49 -4.24 -15.25
N LEU A 38 8.95 -5.48 -15.39
CA LEU A 38 10.09 -6.03 -14.66
C LEU A 38 11.05 -6.65 -15.68
N THR A 39 12.33 -6.29 -15.60
CA THR A 39 13.40 -6.90 -16.40
C THR A 39 14.25 -7.78 -15.49
N LEU A 40 14.39 -9.06 -15.86
CA LEU A 40 15.29 -10.00 -15.20
C LEU A 40 16.61 -10.06 -15.96
N SER A 41 17.69 -9.75 -15.26
CA SER A 41 19.03 -9.66 -15.83
C SER A 41 19.98 -10.63 -15.12
N ILE A 42 20.93 -11.21 -15.87
CA ILE A 42 22.02 -12.04 -15.33
C ILE A 42 23.32 -11.46 -15.85
N ALA A 43 24.26 -11.17 -14.93
CA ALA A 43 25.56 -10.59 -15.28
C ALA A 43 25.44 -9.36 -16.21
N ASP A 44 24.59 -8.40 -15.84
CA ASP A 44 24.32 -7.16 -16.59
C ASP A 44 23.70 -7.35 -17.99
N VAL A 45 23.23 -8.56 -18.32
CA VAL A 45 22.50 -8.84 -19.56
C VAL A 45 21.02 -9.03 -19.26
N ASP A 46 20.18 -8.21 -19.89
CA ASP A 46 18.72 -8.32 -19.82
C ASP A 46 18.24 -9.56 -20.59
N LEU A 47 17.54 -10.48 -19.91
CA LEU A 47 17.11 -11.75 -20.49
C LEU A 47 15.59 -11.86 -20.65
N VAL A 48 14.82 -11.34 -19.69
CA VAL A 48 13.37 -11.51 -19.66
C VAL A 48 12.71 -10.19 -19.28
N ARG A 49 11.80 -9.70 -20.12
CA ARG A 49 10.89 -8.60 -19.79
C ARG A 49 9.51 -9.16 -19.45
N VAL A 50 8.93 -8.69 -18.35
CA VAL A 50 7.60 -9.09 -17.89
C VAL A 50 6.72 -7.85 -17.78
N ASP A 51 5.65 -7.80 -18.55
CA ASP A 51 4.58 -6.81 -18.34
C ASP A 51 3.73 -7.25 -17.15
N LEU A 52 3.75 -6.46 -16.07
CA LEU A 52 3.21 -6.81 -14.77
C LEU A 52 1.88 -6.10 -14.50
N LYS A 53 0.88 -6.90 -14.11
CA LYS A 53 -0.32 -6.45 -13.42
C LYS A 53 -0.51 -7.28 -12.16
N ALA A 54 -0.14 -6.72 -11.01
CA ALA A 54 -0.18 -7.41 -9.73
C ALA A 54 -1.19 -6.78 -8.78
N LEU A 55 -1.88 -7.61 -8.00
CA LEU A 55 -2.63 -7.17 -6.81
C LEU A 55 -1.76 -7.44 -5.59
N ILE A 56 -1.50 -6.42 -4.79
CA ILE A 56 -0.78 -6.50 -3.52
C ILE A 56 -1.79 -6.33 -2.39
N SER A 57 -1.83 -7.29 -1.48
CA SER A 57 -2.71 -7.28 -0.30
C SER A 57 -1.96 -7.73 0.95
N SER A 58 -2.48 -7.39 2.12
CA SER A 58 -1.98 -7.95 3.39
C SER A 58 -2.23 -9.47 3.43
N VAL A 59 -1.32 -10.19 4.09
CA VAL A 59 -1.49 -11.62 4.41
C VAL A 59 -2.49 -11.74 5.56
N GLY A 60 -3.38 -12.72 5.50
CA GLY A 60 -4.40 -12.98 6.52
C GLY A 60 -4.92 -14.41 6.45
N GLU A 61 -6.00 -14.69 7.18
CA GLU A 61 -6.65 -16.01 7.15
C GLU A 61 -7.17 -16.38 5.76
N ASP A 62 -7.75 -15.41 5.04
CA ASP A 62 -8.32 -15.61 3.70
C ASP A 62 -7.24 -15.67 2.60
N VAL A 63 -6.08 -15.06 2.86
CA VAL A 63 -4.95 -14.96 1.93
C VAL A 63 -3.68 -15.37 2.66
N PRO A 64 -3.43 -16.68 2.82
CA PRO A 64 -2.26 -17.16 3.54
C PRO A 64 -0.98 -16.87 2.77
N SER A 65 0.10 -16.60 3.52
CA SER A 65 1.44 -16.54 2.94
C SER A 65 1.83 -17.94 2.42
N PRO A 66 2.38 -18.05 1.20
CA PRO A 66 2.89 -19.32 0.69
C PRO A 66 4.23 -19.73 1.33
N TRP A 67 4.88 -18.82 2.06
CA TRP A 67 6.16 -19.06 2.72
C TRP A 67 5.96 -19.42 4.19
N GLU A 68 6.73 -20.39 4.68
CA GLU A 68 6.80 -20.73 6.11
C GLU A 68 7.08 -19.44 6.89
N PRO A 69 6.33 -19.16 7.98
CA PRO A 69 6.60 -18.01 8.83
C PRO A 69 8.08 -17.99 9.21
N LEU A 70 8.77 -16.87 8.96
CA LEU A 70 10.14 -16.68 9.41
C LEU A 70 10.14 -16.91 10.93
N ARG A 71 10.61 -18.09 11.37
CA ARG A 71 10.74 -18.39 12.79
C ARG A 71 11.72 -17.38 13.36
N GLU A 72 11.21 -16.45 14.16
CA GLU A 72 12.05 -15.58 14.96
C GLU A 72 12.97 -16.48 15.80
N VAL A 73 14.25 -16.46 15.46
CA VAL A 73 15.29 -17.09 16.27
C VAL A 73 15.35 -16.26 17.55
N ARG A 74 14.63 -16.70 18.58
CA ARG A 74 14.83 -16.19 19.93
C ARG A 74 16.18 -16.72 20.43
N PRO A 75 17.07 -15.84 20.91
CA PRO A 75 18.43 -16.22 21.32
C PRO A 75 18.44 -17.24 22.47
#